data_AF-A0A4R2IDR5-F1
#
_entry.id   AF-A0A4R2IDR5-F1
#
_cell.length_a   1.000
_cell.length_b   1.000
_cell.length_c   1.000
_cell.angle_alpha   90.00
_cell.angle_beta   90.00
_cell.angle_gamma   90.00
#
_symmetry.space_group_name_H-M   'P 1'
#
loop_
_entity.id
_entity.type
_entity.pdbx_description
1 polymer ?
#
loop_
_entity_poly.entity_id
_entity_poly.type
_entity_poly.pdbx_seq_one_letter_code
_entity_poly.pdbx_strand_id
1 'polypeptide(L)'
;MSHFVHPQGLCESSAIGERTRIWAFAHVLPGATIGADCNICDHVFVENDVVVGDRVTIKCGVQLWDGVRVGNDVFIGPNATFTNDRFPRSKAYPERFARTLLEDHVSIGANATLLPGITIGRNAMVGAGAVVTRSVPPNAIVVGNPARIVGYVNAKNEAALAVDAVPALAGARRLGVGEVGVHRLPRVVDMRGSLSVGEFERTVPFAPKRYFLVFDVPGREVRGEHAHRECHQFLVCVRGSVAVLVDDGRRRAEVLLDAPDVGIHIPPMTWGTQYRYSDDAVLLVFASHYYDASEYIRDYDAYLAAIGRDGSDIA
;
A
#
# COMPACT_ATOMS: atom_id res chain seq x y z
N MET A 1 -19.84 19.25 -28.72
CA MET A 1 -18.41 19.42 -28.39
C MET A 1 -18.01 18.20 -27.59
N SER A 2 -16.92 17.51 -27.96
CA SER A 2 -16.49 16.30 -27.26
C SER A 2 -16.01 16.62 -25.84
N HIS A 3 -15.29 17.72 -25.63
CA HIS A 3 -14.82 18.21 -24.32
C HIS A 3 -15.08 19.72 -24.17
N PHE A 4 -14.86 20.26 -22.97
CA PHE A 4 -14.99 21.69 -22.66
C PHE A 4 -13.64 22.30 -22.33
N VAL A 5 -13.33 23.45 -22.95
CA VAL A 5 -12.19 24.30 -22.60
C VAL A 5 -12.72 25.67 -22.23
N HIS A 6 -12.38 26.15 -21.04
CA HIS A 6 -12.74 27.49 -20.59
C HIS A 6 -12.08 28.55 -21.49
N PRO A 7 -12.71 29.71 -21.77
CA PRO A 7 -12.13 30.75 -22.63
C PRO A 7 -10.77 31.31 -22.20
N GLN A 8 -10.39 31.11 -20.94
CA GLN A 8 -9.09 31.50 -20.37
C GLN A 8 -8.14 30.32 -20.17
N GLY A 9 -8.52 29.11 -20.56
CA GLY A 9 -7.64 27.94 -20.62
C GLY A 9 -6.97 27.84 -22.00
N LEU A 10 -5.77 27.24 -22.04
CA LEU A 10 -5.02 27.00 -23.27
C LEU A 10 -4.84 25.49 -23.45
N CYS A 11 -5.60 24.88 -24.37
CA CYS A 11 -5.45 23.48 -24.71
C CYS A 11 -4.97 23.35 -26.15
N GLU A 12 -3.74 22.90 -26.34
CA GLU A 12 -3.13 22.68 -27.66
C GLU A 12 -3.20 21.20 -28.08
N SER A 13 -3.48 20.29 -27.15
CA SER A 13 -3.65 18.87 -27.47
C SER A 13 -4.97 18.60 -28.19
N SER A 14 -4.88 17.70 -29.18
CA SER A 14 -6.05 17.13 -29.87
C SER A 14 -6.53 15.81 -29.25
N ALA A 15 -5.77 15.23 -28.32
CA ALA A 15 -6.03 13.94 -27.70
C ALA A 15 -6.74 14.09 -26.34
N ILE A 16 -7.91 14.72 -26.37
CA ILE A 16 -8.75 14.96 -25.18
C ILE A 16 -10.06 14.15 -25.30
N GLY A 17 -10.29 13.26 -24.33
CA GLY A 17 -11.46 12.41 -24.27
C GLY A 17 -12.76 13.17 -24.01
N GLU A 18 -13.89 12.49 -24.26
CA GLU A 18 -15.21 13.10 -24.12
C GLU A 18 -15.53 13.55 -22.69
N ARG A 19 -16.34 14.60 -22.53
CA ARG A 19 -16.82 15.15 -21.26
C ARG A 19 -15.73 15.68 -20.31
N THR A 20 -14.46 15.65 -20.75
CA THR A 20 -13.36 16.28 -20.03
C THR A 20 -13.53 17.80 -20.00
N ARG A 21 -13.23 18.41 -18.85
CA ARG A 21 -13.32 19.86 -18.62
C ARG A 21 -11.95 20.41 -18.29
N ILE A 22 -11.53 21.44 -19.02
CA ILE A 22 -10.29 22.19 -18.81
C ILE A 22 -10.66 23.61 -18.41
N TRP A 23 -10.29 24.01 -17.20
CA TRP A 23 -10.72 25.27 -16.58
C TRP A 23 -9.73 26.43 -16.80
N ALA A 24 -9.96 27.55 -16.12
CA ALA A 24 -9.29 28.81 -16.42
C ALA A 24 -7.79 28.73 -16.11
N PHE A 25 -6.96 29.31 -16.97
CA PHE A 25 -5.51 29.37 -16.81
C PHE A 25 -4.81 28.00 -16.73
N ALA A 26 -5.52 26.91 -17.03
CA ALA A 26 -4.89 25.63 -17.30
C ALA A 26 -4.20 25.66 -18.67
N HIS A 27 -3.04 25.02 -18.79
CA HIS A 27 -2.29 24.91 -20.03
C HIS A 27 -1.88 23.46 -20.30
N VAL A 28 -2.38 22.91 -21.42
CA VAL A 28 -2.14 21.54 -21.87
C VAL A 28 -1.41 21.56 -23.21
N LEU A 29 -0.18 21.05 -23.22
CA LEU A 29 0.70 21.01 -24.40
C LEU A 29 0.22 20.00 -25.46
N PRO A 30 0.60 20.17 -26.75
CA PRO A 30 0.03 19.40 -27.86
C PRO A 30 0.29 17.89 -27.81
N GLY A 31 1.35 17.43 -27.14
CA GLY A 31 1.67 16.01 -27.00
C GLY A 31 0.85 15.26 -25.93
N ALA A 32 0.21 15.97 -25.00
CA ALA A 32 -0.48 15.36 -23.87
C ALA A 32 -1.67 14.50 -24.32
N THR A 33 -1.92 13.38 -23.65
CA THR A 33 -3.13 12.56 -23.84
C THR A 33 -3.95 12.56 -22.54
N ILE A 34 -5.22 12.94 -22.62
CA ILE A 34 -6.14 12.97 -21.46
C ILE A 34 -7.41 12.20 -21.82
N GLY A 35 -7.79 11.25 -20.98
CA GLY A 35 -8.98 10.42 -21.14
C GLY A 35 -10.31 11.19 -21.01
N ALA A 36 -11.39 10.41 -20.95
CA ALA A 36 -12.76 10.91 -20.84
C ALA A 36 -13.16 11.24 -19.40
N ASP A 37 -14.15 12.10 -19.23
CA ASP A 37 -14.74 12.48 -17.94
C ASP A 37 -13.74 13.07 -16.92
N CYS A 38 -12.64 13.66 -17.39
CA CYS A 38 -11.63 14.26 -16.52
C CYS A 38 -12.01 15.69 -16.11
N ASN A 39 -11.43 16.15 -15.00
CA ASN A 39 -11.61 17.51 -14.50
C ASN A 39 -10.24 18.16 -14.22
N ILE A 40 -9.80 19.00 -15.15
CA ILE A 40 -8.51 19.70 -15.13
C ILE A 40 -8.75 21.12 -14.63
N CYS A 41 -8.59 21.32 -13.31
CA CYS A 41 -8.91 22.59 -12.64
C CYS A 41 -7.94 23.74 -12.99
N ASP A 42 -8.25 24.92 -12.45
CA ASP A 42 -7.52 26.15 -12.74
C ASP A 42 -6.02 26.03 -12.47
N HIS A 43 -5.21 26.69 -13.30
CA HIS A 43 -3.74 26.74 -13.14
C HIS A 43 -3.04 25.37 -13.15
N VAL A 44 -3.66 24.34 -13.73
CA VAL A 44 -2.98 23.07 -14.00
C VAL A 44 -2.11 23.21 -15.25
N PHE A 45 -0.89 22.68 -15.19
CA PHE A 45 0.02 22.60 -16.33
C PHE A 45 0.27 21.13 -16.70
N VAL A 46 0.21 20.78 -17.98
CA VAL A 46 0.43 19.42 -18.49
C VAL A 46 1.37 19.46 -19.69
N GLU A 47 2.54 18.79 -19.58
CA GLU A 47 3.54 18.71 -20.66
C GLU A 47 3.19 17.67 -21.75
N ASN A 48 4.10 17.47 -22.70
CA ASN A 48 3.87 16.66 -23.89
C ASN A 48 3.87 15.16 -23.57
N ASP A 49 4.87 14.67 -22.84
CA ASP A 49 5.00 13.25 -22.51
C ASP A 49 4.18 12.90 -21.25
N VAL A 50 2.88 13.20 -21.28
CA VAL A 50 1.93 12.92 -20.19
C VAL A 50 0.74 12.14 -20.73
N VAL A 51 0.36 11.08 -19.99
CA VAL A 51 -0.86 10.32 -20.24
C VAL A 51 -1.70 10.30 -18.98
N VAL A 52 -2.96 10.72 -19.10
CA VAL A 52 -3.98 10.69 -18.04
C VAL A 52 -5.12 9.80 -18.50
N GLY A 53 -5.51 8.84 -17.68
CA GLY A 53 -6.65 7.96 -17.91
C GLY A 53 -8.00 8.68 -17.82
N ASP A 54 -9.07 7.90 -17.64
CA ASP A 54 -10.44 8.38 -17.55
C ASP A 54 -10.84 8.74 -16.11
N ARG A 55 -11.82 9.65 -15.97
CA ARG A 55 -12.45 10.04 -14.69
C ARG A 55 -11.45 10.59 -13.66
N VAL A 56 -10.34 11.16 -14.13
CA VAL A 56 -9.31 11.74 -13.27
C VAL A 56 -9.69 13.16 -12.86
N THR A 57 -9.50 13.49 -11.58
CA THR A 57 -9.61 14.87 -11.09
C THR A 57 -8.23 15.41 -10.75
N ILE A 58 -7.85 16.53 -11.37
CA ILE A 58 -6.62 17.26 -11.09
C ILE A 58 -6.98 18.64 -10.56
N LYS A 59 -6.74 18.87 -9.27
CA LYS A 59 -7.06 20.14 -8.60
C LYS A 59 -6.01 21.21 -8.92
N CYS A 60 -6.34 22.44 -8.56
CA CYS A 60 -5.58 23.63 -8.96
C CYS A 60 -4.10 23.58 -8.54
N GLY A 61 -3.24 24.23 -9.32
CA GLY A 61 -1.82 24.42 -9.00
C GLY A 61 -0.95 23.17 -9.13
N VAL A 62 -1.41 22.15 -9.85
CA VAL A 62 -0.64 20.92 -10.15
C VAL A 62 0.08 21.07 -11.48
N GLN A 63 1.33 20.60 -11.55
CA GLN A 63 2.10 20.49 -12.78
C GLN A 63 2.41 19.01 -13.04
N LEU A 64 1.98 18.50 -14.20
CA LEU A 64 2.35 17.18 -14.69
C LEU A 64 3.45 17.33 -15.74
N TRP A 65 4.67 16.96 -15.36
CA TRP A 65 5.85 17.00 -16.21
C TRP A 65 5.97 15.78 -17.12
N ASP A 66 6.82 15.90 -18.14
CA ASP A 66 7.20 14.80 -19.02
C ASP A 66 7.59 13.55 -18.22
N GLY A 67 7.00 12.41 -18.60
CA GLY A 67 7.18 11.11 -17.97
C GLY A 67 6.08 10.74 -16.96
N VAL A 68 5.15 11.63 -16.62
CA VAL A 68 4.04 11.29 -15.72
C VAL A 68 3.00 10.43 -16.43
N ARG A 69 2.53 9.37 -15.75
CA ARG A 69 1.42 8.51 -16.19
C ARG A 69 0.41 8.39 -15.06
N VAL A 70 -0.85 8.67 -15.36
CA VAL A 70 -1.95 8.64 -14.41
C VAL A 70 -3.00 7.64 -14.90
N GLY A 71 -3.32 6.65 -14.06
CA GLY A 71 -4.38 5.69 -14.31
C GLY A 71 -5.78 6.31 -14.26
N ASN A 72 -6.80 5.46 -14.28
CA ASN A 72 -8.20 5.87 -14.21
C ASN A 72 -8.62 6.19 -12.78
N ASP A 73 -9.64 7.03 -12.63
CA ASP A 73 -10.28 7.32 -11.34
C ASP A 73 -9.32 7.89 -10.28
N VAL A 74 -8.20 8.47 -10.72
CA VAL A 74 -7.21 9.09 -9.83
C VAL A 74 -7.69 10.46 -9.35
N PHE A 75 -7.44 10.74 -8.08
CA PHE A 75 -7.61 12.07 -7.51
C PHE A 75 -6.25 12.69 -7.21
N ILE A 76 -5.96 13.85 -7.80
CA ILE A 76 -4.76 14.64 -7.51
C ILE A 76 -5.18 15.94 -6.81
N GLY A 77 -4.86 16.03 -5.52
CA GLY A 77 -5.19 17.15 -4.65
C GLY A 77 -4.49 18.45 -5.04
N PRO A 78 -5.01 19.60 -4.56
CA PRO A 78 -4.51 20.91 -4.97
C PRO A 78 -3.05 21.08 -4.54
N ASN A 79 -2.25 21.70 -5.41
CA ASN A 79 -0.82 21.95 -5.23
C ASN A 79 0.03 20.67 -5.02
N ALA A 80 -0.49 19.47 -5.35
CA ALA A 80 0.36 18.29 -5.40
C ALA A 80 1.46 18.50 -6.45
N THR A 81 2.70 18.23 -6.04
CA THR A 81 3.91 18.57 -6.80
C THR A 81 4.57 17.29 -7.29
N PHE A 82 4.75 17.20 -8.61
CA PHE A 82 5.49 16.13 -9.27
C PHE A 82 6.90 16.61 -9.62
N THR A 83 7.82 15.66 -9.75
CA THR A 83 9.19 15.91 -10.22
C THR A 83 9.59 14.78 -11.17
N ASN A 84 10.52 15.05 -12.08
CA ASN A 84 10.97 14.09 -13.10
C ASN A 84 12.52 13.99 -13.24
N ASP A 85 13.27 14.92 -12.63
CA ASP A 85 14.72 14.84 -12.46
C ASP A 85 15.07 14.74 -10.97
N ARG A 86 15.90 13.75 -10.62
CA ARG A 86 16.33 13.47 -9.24
C ARG A 86 17.41 14.44 -8.77
N PHE A 87 18.20 14.98 -9.68
CA PHE A 87 19.33 15.86 -9.38
C PHE A 87 19.33 17.06 -10.32
N PRO A 88 18.25 17.87 -10.32
CA PRO A 88 18.08 18.93 -11.30
C PRO A 88 19.19 19.97 -11.22
N ARG A 89 19.72 20.35 -12.38
CA ARG A 89 20.64 21.48 -12.54
C ARG A 89 20.29 22.28 -13.79
N SER A 90 20.36 23.61 -13.70
CA SER A 90 20.06 24.48 -14.83
C SER A 90 20.95 24.15 -16.04
N LYS A 91 20.34 23.98 -17.21
CA LYS A 91 20.99 23.65 -18.49
C LYS A 91 21.74 22.31 -18.52
N ALA A 92 21.48 21.44 -17.54
CA ALA A 92 21.96 20.06 -17.54
C ALA A 92 20.74 19.16 -17.41
N TYR A 93 20.51 18.33 -18.43
CA TYR A 93 19.33 17.50 -18.54
C TYR A 93 19.74 16.03 -18.54
N PRO A 94 18.94 15.14 -17.93
CA PRO A 94 19.17 13.70 -18.06
C PRO A 94 18.93 13.27 -19.50
N GLU A 95 19.53 12.14 -19.91
CA GLU A 95 19.24 11.53 -21.22
C GLU A 95 17.75 11.19 -21.38
N ARG A 96 17.11 10.83 -20.26
CA ARG A 96 15.68 10.57 -20.17
C ARG A 96 15.16 10.96 -18.80
N PHE A 97 14.04 11.69 -18.76
CA PHE A 97 13.34 12.00 -17.52
C PHE A 97 12.76 10.74 -16.86
N ALA A 98 12.73 10.72 -15.54
CA ALA A 98 12.21 9.59 -14.79
C ALA A 98 10.70 9.50 -14.94
N ARG A 99 10.19 8.27 -15.09
CA ARG A 99 8.77 8.01 -15.24
C ARG A 99 8.11 7.83 -13.87
N THR A 100 7.12 8.66 -13.56
CA THR A 100 6.27 8.50 -12.37
C THR A 100 4.92 7.92 -12.78
N LEU A 101 4.50 6.85 -12.11
CA LEU A 101 3.25 6.14 -12.40
C LEU A 101 2.30 6.24 -11.20
N LEU A 102 1.09 6.74 -11.43
CA LEU A 102 -0.05 6.56 -10.53
C LEU A 102 -0.94 5.49 -11.16
N GLU A 103 -1.16 4.39 -10.45
CA GLU A 103 -2.12 3.37 -10.88
C GLU A 103 -3.56 3.83 -10.64
N ASP A 104 -4.55 3.00 -11.02
CA ASP A 104 -5.95 3.37 -10.91
C ASP A 104 -6.37 3.63 -9.46
N HIS A 105 -7.35 4.52 -9.28
CA HIS A 105 -7.95 4.88 -7.99
C HIS A 105 -6.99 5.47 -6.93
N VAL A 106 -5.78 5.84 -7.33
CA VAL A 106 -4.83 6.53 -6.44
C VAL A 106 -5.41 7.86 -5.98
N SER A 107 -5.19 8.20 -4.71
CA SER A 107 -5.51 9.51 -4.15
C SER A 107 -4.25 10.21 -3.64
N ILE A 108 -3.91 11.35 -4.24
CA ILE A 108 -2.80 12.22 -3.83
C ILE A 108 -3.36 13.39 -3.04
N GLY A 109 -2.96 13.51 -1.78
CA GLY A 109 -3.36 14.57 -0.88
C GLY A 109 -2.84 15.95 -1.30
N ALA A 110 -3.52 16.99 -0.81
CA ALA A 110 -3.16 18.37 -1.07
C ALA A 110 -1.69 18.66 -0.70
N ASN A 111 -0.98 19.40 -1.55
CA ASN A 111 0.40 19.84 -1.32
C ASN A 111 1.40 18.70 -1.02
N ALA A 112 1.09 17.46 -1.44
CA ALA A 112 2.06 16.36 -1.37
C ALA A 112 3.16 16.55 -2.43
N THR A 113 4.37 16.06 -2.16
CA THR A 113 5.50 16.10 -3.09
C THR A 113 5.92 14.69 -3.45
N LEU A 114 5.96 14.38 -4.75
CA LEU A 114 6.37 13.08 -5.27
C LEU A 114 7.76 13.20 -5.90
N LEU A 115 8.72 12.44 -5.36
CA LEU A 115 10.04 12.29 -5.97
C LEU A 115 9.94 11.57 -7.33
N PRO A 116 10.95 11.72 -8.20
CA PRO A 116 10.90 11.22 -9.56
C PRO A 116 11.10 9.70 -9.62
N GLY A 117 10.47 9.03 -10.58
CA GLY A 117 10.73 7.62 -10.87
C GLY A 117 10.04 6.64 -9.93
N ILE A 118 8.94 7.04 -9.29
CA ILE A 118 8.21 6.21 -8.33
C ILE A 118 6.87 5.73 -8.88
N THR A 119 6.38 4.61 -8.34
CA THR A 119 5.04 4.10 -8.60
C THR A 119 4.18 4.25 -7.34
N ILE A 120 2.97 4.77 -7.50
CA ILE A 120 1.94 4.79 -6.45
C ILE A 120 0.91 3.73 -6.84
N GLY A 121 0.85 2.65 -6.07
CA GLY A 121 0.05 1.48 -6.38
C GLY A 121 -1.45 1.72 -6.28
N ARG A 122 -2.24 0.87 -6.94
CA ARG A 122 -3.70 0.97 -7.05
C ARG A 122 -4.37 1.20 -5.69
N ASN A 123 -5.36 2.09 -5.64
CA ASN A 123 -6.08 2.48 -4.43
C ASN A 123 -5.21 3.09 -3.29
N ALA A 124 -3.91 3.34 -3.50
CA ALA A 124 -3.09 3.92 -2.45
C ALA A 124 -3.48 5.37 -2.19
N MET A 125 -3.26 5.81 -0.95
CA MET A 125 -3.59 7.15 -0.48
C MET A 125 -2.36 7.83 0.09
N VAL A 126 -1.94 8.92 -0.56
CA VAL A 126 -0.89 9.81 -0.08
C VAL A 126 -1.56 10.94 0.71
N GLY A 127 -1.22 11.08 1.99
CA GLY A 127 -1.75 12.15 2.83
C GLY A 127 -1.27 13.54 2.42
N ALA A 128 -2.03 14.55 2.82
CA ALA A 128 -1.67 15.94 2.56
C ALA A 128 -0.29 16.30 3.11
N GLY A 129 0.50 17.05 2.34
CA GLY A 129 1.85 17.49 2.71
C GLY A 129 2.92 16.38 2.78
N ALA A 130 2.61 15.15 2.36
CA ALA A 130 3.57 14.05 2.41
C ALA A 130 4.70 14.25 1.39
N VAL A 131 5.93 13.86 1.74
CA VAL A 131 7.09 13.84 0.82
C VAL A 131 7.41 12.40 0.47
N VAL A 132 6.88 11.94 -0.67
CA VAL A 132 6.96 10.55 -1.12
C VAL A 132 8.31 10.31 -1.78
N THR A 133 9.14 9.52 -1.12
CA THR A 133 10.56 9.30 -1.49
C THR A 133 10.83 7.93 -2.11
N ARG A 134 9.83 7.05 -2.14
CA ARG A 134 9.88 5.68 -2.67
C ARG A 134 8.48 5.28 -3.15
N SER A 135 8.41 4.24 -3.98
CA SER A 135 7.13 3.68 -4.43
C SER A 135 6.24 3.30 -3.25
N VAL A 136 4.93 3.44 -3.44
CA VAL A 136 3.91 3.18 -2.44
C VAL A 136 3.13 1.93 -2.86
N PRO A 137 3.03 0.89 -2.02
CA PRO A 137 2.31 -0.34 -2.35
C PRO A 137 0.81 -0.11 -2.58
N PRO A 138 0.13 -1.00 -3.32
CA PRO A 138 -1.33 -0.94 -3.47
C PRO A 138 -2.05 -0.85 -2.13
N ASN A 139 -3.10 -0.04 -2.08
CA ASN A 139 -3.95 0.21 -0.91
C ASN A 139 -3.22 0.84 0.31
N ALA A 140 -1.92 1.12 0.25
CA ALA A 140 -1.20 1.69 1.38
C ALA A 140 -1.57 3.16 1.62
N ILE A 141 -1.60 3.57 2.89
CA ILE A 141 -1.79 4.95 3.31
C ILE A 141 -0.46 5.49 3.80
N VAL A 142 0.06 6.54 3.14
CA VAL A 142 1.36 7.15 3.50
C VAL A 142 1.22 8.61 3.94
N VAL A 143 1.94 9.01 4.99
CA VAL A 143 1.93 10.39 5.50
C VAL A 143 3.32 10.85 5.95
N GLY A 144 3.51 12.17 6.07
CA GLY A 144 4.69 12.78 6.68
C GLY A 144 5.85 13.08 5.71
N ASN A 145 6.92 13.65 6.26
CA ASN A 145 8.13 13.98 5.53
C ASN A 145 9.37 13.40 6.24
N PRO A 146 10.06 12.43 5.64
CA PRO A 146 9.65 11.65 4.45
C PRO A 146 8.44 10.75 4.74
N ALA A 147 7.67 10.42 3.70
CA ALA A 147 6.40 9.68 3.81
C ALA A 147 6.58 8.26 4.36
N ARG A 148 5.66 7.82 5.23
CA ARG A 148 5.65 6.52 5.90
C ARG A 148 4.29 5.87 5.82
N ILE A 149 4.28 4.54 5.63
CA ILE A 149 3.05 3.75 5.68
C ILE A 149 2.53 3.75 7.11
N VAL A 150 1.30 4.23 7.30
CA VAL A 150 0.63 4.30 8.60
C VAL A 150 -0.56 3.34 8.70
N GLY A 151 -1.02 2.82 7.57
CA GLY A 151 -2.14 1.88 7.48
C GLY A 151 -2.45 1.51 6.04
N TYR A 152 -3.55 0.80 5.85
CA TYR A 152 -4.06 0.38 4.53
C TYR A 152 -5.54 0.73 4.40
N VAL A 153 -5.96 1.12 3.19
CA VAL A 153 -7.34 1.47 2.86
C VAL A 153 -8.25 0.27 3.13
N ASN A 154 -9.37 0.54 3.81
CA ASN A 154 -10.37 -0.45 4.22
C ASN A 154 -9.86 -1.56 5.16
N ALA A 155 -8.68 -1.39 5.76
CA ALA A 155 -8.23 -2.28 6.82
C ALA A 155 -8.99 -1.97 8.11
N LYS A 156 -9.70 -2.97 8.65
CA LYS A 156 -10.26 -2.86 9.99
C LYS A 156 -9.11 -2.93 10.98
N ASN A 157 -8.93 -1.85 11.74
CA ASN A 157 -7.95 -1.81 12.80
C ASN A 157 -8.46 -2.64 13.98
N GLU A 158 -8.02 -3.90 14.08
CA GLU A 158 -8.34 -4.76 15.22
C GLU A 158 -7.43 -4.49 16.43
N ALA A 159 -6.51 -3.52 16.34
CA ALA A 159 -5.56 -3.18 17.40
C ALA A 159 -6.20 -2.77 18.74
N ALA A 160 -7.50 -2.43 18.76
CA ALA A 160 -8.21 -2.08 19.99
C ALA A 160 -9.02 -3.23 20.61
N LEU A 161 -9.14 -4.41 19.98
CA LEU A 161 -10.19 -5.38 20.34
C LEU A 161 -9.76 -6.85 20.55
N ALA A 162 -8.49 -7.25 20.39
CA ALA A 162 -8.20 -8.66 20.06
C ALA A 162 -7.24 -9.46 20.95
N VAL A 163 -6.81 -8.97 22.13
CA VAL A 163 -6.03 -9.82 23.06
C VAL A 163 -6.86 -10.20 24.29
N ASP A 164 -7.53 -9.25 24.95
CA ASP A 164 -8.34 -9.51 26.16
C ASP A 164 -9.68 -10.21 25.90
N ALA A 165 -10.16 -10.18 24.65
CA ALA A 165 -11.41 -10.83 24.25
C ALA A 165 -11.24 -12.27 23.74
N VAL A 166 -10.00 -12.79 23.66
CA VAL A 166 -9.76 -14.21 23.37
C VAL A 166 -9.82 -14.95 24.70
N PRO A 167 -10.85 -15.77 24.97
CA PRO A 167 -10.93 -16.51 26.22
C PRO A 167 -9.67 -17.34 26.40
N ALA A 168 -9.11 -17.36 27.62
CA ALA A 168 -7.88 -18.07 27.97
C ALA A 168 -7.90 -19.60 27.67
N LEU A 169 -9.00 -20.12 27.14
CA LEU A 169 -9.27 -21.54 26.88
C LEU A 169 -9.94 -21.83 25.51
N ALA A 170 -10.04 -20.88 24.57
CA ALA A 170 -10.68 -21.12 23.27
C ALA A 170 -9.85 -20.67 22.05
N GLY A 171 -9.08 -21.60 21.50
CA GLY A 171 -9.12 -22.00 20.08
C GLY A 171 -8.75 -21.03 18.95
N ALA A 172 -8.49 -19.76 19.22
CA ALA A 172 -8.30 -18.64 18.27
C ALA A 172 -9.58 -17.86 17.90
N ARG A 173 -9.40 -16.56 17.67
CA ARG A 173 -10.41 -15.65 17.12
C ARG A 173 -10.14 -15.46 15.63
N ARG A 174 -11.13 -15.75 14.78
CA ARG A 174 -11.06 -15.46 13.34
C ARG A 174 -11.22 -13.96 13.10
N LEU A 175 -10.42 -13.41 12.17
CA LEU A 175 -10.47 -11.99 11.79
C LEU A 175 -11.48 -11.68 10.68
N GLY A 176 -12.10 -12.71 10.11
CA GLY A 176 -12.92 -12.54 8.90
C GLY A 176 -12.09 -12.08 7.71
N VAL A 177 -10.83 -12.49 7.62
CA VAL A 177 -9.97 -12.39 6.42
C VAL A 177 -9.54 -13.81 6.10
N GLY A 178 -10.19 -14.45 5.12
CA GLY A 178 -10.07 -15.88 4.87
C GLY A 178 -10.21 -16.71 6.15
N GLU A 179 -9.25 -17.62 6.36
CA GLU A 179 -9.11 -18.40 7.60
C GLU A 179 -8.07 -17.80 8.57
N VAL A 180 -7.74 -16.51 8.48
CA VAL A 180 -6.78 -15.92 9.43
C VAL A 180 -7.35 -15.96 10.85
N GLY A 181 -6.51 -16.41 11.79
CA GLY A 181 -6.84 -16.50 13.21
C GLY A 181 -5.79 -15.83 14.10
N VAL A 182 -6.24 -15.15 15.16
CA VAL A 182 -5.40 -14.66 16.27
C VAL A 182 -5.54 -15.60 17.45
N HIS A 183 -4.41 -16.06 17.97
CA HIS A 183 -4.29 -17.08 19.00
C HIS A 183 -3.65 -16.46 20.23
N ARG A 184 -4.26 -16.68 21.40
CA ARG A 184 -3.59 -16.43 22.69
C ARG A 184 -2.93 -17.73 23.15
N LEU A 185 -1.62 -17.69 23.33
CA LEU A 185 -0.83 -18.80 23.83
C LEU A 185 -0.97 -18.85 25.36
N PRO A 186 -1.09 -20.02 25.99
CA PRO A 186 -1.04 -20.14 27.44
C PRO A 186 0.15 -19.38 28.03
N ARG A 187 -0.11 -18.60 29.09
CA ARG A 187 0.90 -17.82 29.80
C ARG A 187 0.80 -18.11 31.30
N VAL A 188 1.93 -18.48 31.89
CA VAL A 188 2.09 -18.70 33.33
C VAL A 188 3.02 -17.64 33.87
N VAL A 189 2.62 -16.96 34.95
CA VAL A 189 3.41 -15.94 35.61
C VAL A 189 3.59 -16.36 37.07
N ASP A 190 4.83 -16.46 37.52
CA ASP A 190 5.17 -16.74 38.92
C ASP A 190 6.38 -15.89 39.36
N MET A 191 6.81 -16.05 40.61
CA MET A 191 7.93 -15.27 41.19
C MET A 191 9.28 -15.46 40.47
N ARG A 192 9.43 -16.51 39.65
CA ARG A 192 10.63 -16.80 38.85
C ARG A 192 10.60 -16.15 37.48
N GLY A 193 9.43 -15.65 37.04
CA GLY A 193 9.27 -14.96 35.76
C GLY A 193 7.96 -15.30 35.03
N SER A 194 7.97 -15.10 33.72
CA SER A 194 6.86 -15.42 32.81
C SER A 194 7.27 -16.50 31.82
N LEU A 195 6.35 -17.44 31.56
CA LEU A 195 6.49 -18.49 30.56
C LEU A 195 5.26 -18.48 29.67
N SER A 196 5.45 -18.54 28.35
CA SER A 196 4.38 -18.84 27.40
C SER A 196 4.69 -20.12 26.64
N VAL A 197 3.66 -20.89 26.30
CA VAL A 197 3.80 -22.17 25.59
C VAL A 197 2.81 -22.25 24.45
N GLY A 198 3.26 -22.72 23.29
CA GLY A 198 2.41 -23.09 22.17
C GLY A 198 2.68 -24.55 21.77
N GLU A 199 1.63 -25.36 21.72
CA GLU A 199 1.71 -26.73 21.20
C GLU A 199 1.33 -26.74 19.71
N PHE A 200 2.17 -27.34 18.86
CA PHE A 200 1.84 -27.55 17.45
C PHE A 200 0.70 -28.57 17.31
N GLU A 201 -0.10 -28.40 16.26
CA GLU A 201 -1.30 -29.19 15.97
C GLU A 201 -2.40 -29.08 17.05
N ARG A 202 -2.24 -28.12 17.98
CA ARG A 202 -3.20 -27.78 19.03
C ARG A 202 -3.46 -26.28 19.07
N THR A 203 -2.53 -25.51 19.64
CA THR A 203 -2.64 -24.05 19.69
C THR A 203 -2.17 -23.42 18.39
N VAL A 204 -1.07 -23.94 17.83
CA VAL A 204 -0.59 -23.58 16.49
C VAL A 204 -1.16 -24.61 15.50
N PRO A 205 -1.92 -24.21 14.47
CA PRO A 205 -2.77 -25.13 13.71
C PRO A 205 -2.04 -26.01 12.69
N PHE A 206 -0.71 -26.12 12.77
CA PHE A 206 0.11 -26.98 11.92
C PHE A 206 1.44 -27.33 12.60
N ALA A 207 2.09 -28.41 12.14
CA ALA A 207 3.46 -28.75 12.50
C ALA A 207 4.46 -28.02 11.56
N PRO A 208 5.41 -27.21 12.07
CA PRO A 208 6.34 -26.49 11.23
C PRO A 208 7.48 -27.39 10.73
N LYS A 209 7.96 -27.09 9.53
CA LYS A 209 9.23 -27.63 8.99
C LYS A 209 10.37 -26.63 9.10
N ARG A 210 10.05 -25.36 9.37
CA ARG A 210 11.01 -24.26 9.43
C ARG A 210 10.55 -23.20 10.43
N TYR A 211 11.51 -22.59 11.12
CA TYR A 211 11.32 -21.30 11.78
C TYR A 211 12.33 -20.29 11.24
N PHE A 212 12.02 -19.00 11.39
CA PHE A 212 12.97 -17.93 11.15
C PHE A 212 12.64 -16.73 12.04
N LEU A 213 13.63 -15.85 12.20
CA LEU A 213 13.51 -14.63 12.99
C LEU A 213 13.70 -13.42 12.09
N VAL A 214 12.90 -12.38 12.34
CA VAL A 214 13.07 -11.05 11.74
C VAL A 214 13.28 -10.06 12.88
N PHE A 215 14.43 -9.41 12.90
CA PHE A 215 14.87 -8.47 13.94
C PHE A 215 15.75 -7.38 13.31
N ASP A 216 16.08 -6.33 14.07
CA ASP A 216 16.83 -5.15 13.62
C ASP A 216 16.26 -4.53 12.33
N VAL A 217 14.92 -4.55 12.22
CA VAL A 217 14.22 -3.92 11.11
C VAL A 217 14.18 -2.41 11.40
N PRO A 218 14.79 -1.56 10.56
CA PRO A 218 14.66 -0.12 10.75
C PRO A 218 13.18 0.23 10.78
N GLY A 219 12.70 1.01 11.76
CA GLY A 219 11.26 1.27 11.95
C GLY A 219 10.51 1.91 10.77
N ARG A 220 11.23 2.19 9.67
CA ARG A 220 10.75 2.71 8.40
C ARG A 220 10.46 1.61 7.38
N GLU A 221 10.98 0.41 7.56
CA GLU A 221 10.88 -0.65 6.57
C GLU A 221 9.56 -1.41 6.66
N VAL A 222 9.05 -1.76 5.49
CA VAL A 222 7.96 -2.72 5.32
C VAL A 222 8.58 -4.04 4.92
N ARG A 223 8.09 -5.11 5.52
CA ARG A 223 8.50 -6.49 5.27
C ARG A 223 7.27 -7.30 4.88
N GLY A 224 7.49 -8.45 4.25
CA GLY A 224 6.39 -9.25 3.72
C GLY A 224 6.07 -8.83 2.30
N GLU A 225 4.87 -8.32 2.07
CA GLU A 225 4.35 -7.92 0.76
C GLU A 225 4.31 -9.09 -0.23
N HIS A 226 3.77 -10.21 0.25
CA HIS A 226 3.58 -11.41 -0.55
C HIS A 226 2.48 -12.30 0.01
N ALA A 227 2.02 -13.22 -0.83
CA ALA A 227 1.27 -14.41 -0.43
C ALA A 227 2.10 -15.67 -0.69
N HIS A 228 1.77 -16.75 0.01
CA HIS A 228 2.29 -18.09 -0.23
C HIS A 228 1.24 -18.96 -0.90
N ARG A 229 1.64 -19.86 -1.82
CA ARG A 229 0.70 -20.78 -2.47
C ARG A 229 0.23 -21.89 -1.53
N GLU A 230 1.15 -22.52 -0.81
CA GLU A 230 0.87 -23.67 0.06
C GLU A 230 1.33 -23.47 1.52
N CYS A 231 2.25 -22.54 1.76
CA CYS A 231 2.88 -22.38 3.07
C CYS A 231 1.98 -21.64 4.08
N HIS A 232 1.51 -22.35 5.11
CA HIS A 232 0.99 -21.75 6.35
C HIS A 232 2.11 -21.08 7.14
N GLN A 233 1.83 -19.92 7.74
CA GLN A 233 2.72 -19.20 8.63
C GLN A 233 2.05 -18.92 9.98
N PHE A 234 2.82 -18.93 11.06
CA PHE A 234 2.38 -18.51 12.38
C PHE A 234 3.38 -17.51 12.96
N LEU A 235 2.94 -16.28 13.20
CA LEU A 235 3.79 -15.15 13.58
C LEU A 235 3.58 -14.82 15.06
N VAL A 236 4.66 -14.64 15.82
CA VAL A 236 4.68 -14.19 17.22
C VAL A 236 5.75 -13.12 17.38
N CYS A 237 5.39 -11.96 17.91
CA CYS A 237 6.37 -10.95 18.29
C CYS A 237 6.89 -11.26 19.69
N VAL A 238 8.06 -11.89 19.78
CA VAL A 238 8.60 -12.38 21.07
C VAL A 238 9.22 -11.27 21.92
N ARG A 239 9.50 -10.12 21.31
CA ARG A 239 9.94 -8.89 21.96
C ARG A 239 9.53 -7.69 21.11
N GLY A 240 9.26 -6.56 21.76
CA GLY A 240 8.89 -5.32 21.08
C GLY A 240 7.49 -5.42 20.48
N SER A 241 7.26 -4.74 19.36
CA SER A 241 5.98 -4.78 18.67
C SER A 241 6.12 -4.75 17.15
N VAL A 242 5.15 -5.34 16.45
CA VAL A 242 5.03 -5.29 14.98
C VAL A 242 3.56 -5.30 14.59
N ALA A 243 3.21 -4.50 13.58
CA ALA A 243 1.88 -4.55 12.96
C ALA A 243 1.89 -5.56 11.81
N VAL A 244 0.91 -6.45 11.79
CA VAL A 244 0.69 -7.45 10.74
C VAL A 244 -0.62 -7.14 10.03
N LEU A 245 -0.52 -6.76 8.76
CA LEU A 245 -1.65 -6.69 7.84
C LEU A 245 -1.85 -8.06 7.18
N VAL A 246 -3.09 -8.52 7.16
CA VAL A 246 -3.54 -9.66 6.36
C VAL A 246 -4.62 -9.24 5.38
N ASP A 247 -4.59 -9.84 4.20
CA ASP A 247 -5.49 -9.53 3.09
C ASP A 247 -5.85 -10.81 2.32
N ASP A 248 -7.15 -11.07 2.16
CA ASP A 248 -7.70 -12.19 1.37
C ASP A 248 -8.16 -11.76 -0.04
N GLY A 249 -7.77 -10.56 -0.46
CA GLY A 249 -8.18 -9.87 -1.66
C GLY A 249 -9.53 -9.17 -1.56
N ARG A 250 -10.35 -9.44 -0.53
CA ARG A 250 -11.68 -8.84 -0.29
C ARG A 250 -11.72 -7.99 0.96
N ARG A 251 -11.14 -8.49 2.04
CA ARG A 251 -11.16 -7.91 3.37
C ARG A 251 -9.73 -7.82 3.86
N ARG A 252 -9.47 -6.74 4.59
CA ARG A 252 -8.18 -6.47 5.23
C ARG A 252 -8.38 -6.29 6.72
N ALA A 253 -7.46 -6.87 7.48
CA ALA A 253 -7.38 -6.69 8.91
C ALA A 253 -5.94 -6.42 9.31
N GLU A 254 -5.79 -5.56 10.32
CA GLU A 254 -4.50 -5.22 10.90
C GLU A 254 -4.49 -5.64 12.37
N VAL A 255 -3.45 -6.38 12.76
CA VAL A 255 -3.23 -6.85 14.14
C VAL A 255 -1.89 -6.34 14.63
N LEU A 256 -1.87 -5.75 15.82
CA LEU A 256 -0.63 -5.45 16.53
C LEU A 256 -0.20 -6.68 17.34
N LEU A 257 1.02 -7.17 17.10
CA LEU A 257 1.66 -8.18 17.93
C LEU A 257 2.66 -7.48 18.85
N ASP A 258 2.31 -7.34 20.12
CA ASP A 258 3.11 -6.63 21.14
C ASP A 258 3.31 -7.45 22.43
N ALA A 259 2.88 -8.72 22.43
CA ALA A 259 3.06 -9.63 23.53
C ALA A 259 3.50 -11.03 23.05
N PRO A 260 4.42 -11.71 23.77
CA PRO A 260 4.95 -13.01 23.37
C PRO A 260 3.94 -14.15 23.51
N ASP A 261 2.79 -13.91 24.17
CA ASP A 261 1.66 -14.84 24.30
C ASP A 261 0.56 -14.59 23.26
N VAL A 262 0.85 -13.84 22.19
CA VAL A 262 -0.08 -13.59 21.08
C VAL A 262 0.56 -13.99 19.77
N GLY A 263 -0.16 -14.78 18.98
CA GLY A 263 0.25 -15.16 17.64
C GLY A 263 -0.86 -15.02 16.61
N ILE A 264 -0.49 -14.88 15.35
CA ILE A 264 -1.41 -14.85 14.21
C ILE A 264 -1.07 -15.99 13.25
N HIS A 265 -2.09 -16.80 12.92
CA HIS A 265 -2.02 -17.81 11.86
C HIS A 265 -2.43 -17.18 10.53
N ILE A 266 -1.51 -17.21 9.57
CA ILE A 266 -1.73 -16.80 8.19
C ILE A 266 -1.78 -18.06 7.32
N PRO A 267 -2.95 -18.45 6.79
CA PRO A 267 -3.08 -19.60 5.90
C PRO A 267 -2.51 -19.26 4.50
N PRO A 268 -2.33 -20.27 3.63
CA PRO A 268 -1.93 -20.05 2.25
C PRO A 268 -2.93 -19.16 1.51
N MET A 269 -2.49 -18.58 0.41
CA MET A 269 -3.25 -17.63 -0.41
C MET A 269 -3.79 -16.42 0.37
N THR A 270 -3.11 -16.04 1.46
CA THR A 270 -3.32 -14.79 2.19
C THR A 270 -2.13 -13.89 1.98
N TRP A 271 -2.36 -12.66 1.54
CA TRP A 271 -1.32 -11.65 1.41
C TRP A 271 -0.97 -11.08 2.79
N GLY A 272 0.31 -11.12 3.14
CA GLY A 272 0.81 -10.70 4.44
C GLY A 272 1.83 -9.56 4.35
N THR A 273 1.64 -8.52 5.15
CA THR A 273 2.60 -7.42 5.29
C THR A 273 2.90 -7.17 6.77
N GLN A 274 4.18 -7.04 7.12
CA GLN A 274 4.64 -6.73 8.47
C GLN A 274 5.37 -5.38 8.47
N TYR A 275 4.97 -4.46 9.33
CA TYR A 275 5.51 -3.10 9.36
C TYR A 275 5.34 -2.46 10.74
N ARG A 276 5.84 -1.23 10.93
CA ARG A 276 5.90 -0.54 12.24
C ARG A 276 6.56 -1.41 13.32
N TYR A 277 7.71 -2.00 12.99
CA TYR A 277 8.55 -2.66 13.97
C TYR A 277 9.04 -1.63 15.00
N SER A 278 8.93 -1.94 16.30
CA SER A 278 9.69 -1.22 17.32
C SER A 278 11.19 -1.51 17.19
N ASP A 279 12.03 -0.62 17.72
CA ASP A 279 13.49 -0.75 17.59
C ASP A 279 14.04 -2.05 18.21
N ASP A 280 13.33 -2.62 19.17
CA ASP A 280 13.70 -3.88 19.85
C ASP A 280 12.88 -5.10 19.38
N ALA A 281 12.13 -4.95 18.27
CA ALA A 281 11.21 -5.97 17.80
C ALA A 281 11.92 -7.23 17.31
N VAL A 282 11.43 -8.40 17.76
CA VAL A 282 11.85 -9.71 17.27
C VAL A 282 10.61 -10.50 16.90
N LEU A 283 10.41 -10.72 15.60
CA LEU A 283 9.32 -11.51 15.07
C LEU A 283 9.79 -12.94 14.80
N LEU A 284 9.21 -13.89 15.52
CA LEU A 284 9.35 -15.33 15.29
C LEU A 284 8.26 -15.80 14.34
N VAL A 285 8.67 -16.54 13.30
CA VAL A 285 7.75 -17.13 12.33
C VAL A 285 7.97 -18.63 12.24
N PHE A 286 6.91 -19.39 12.46
CA PHE A 286 6.84 -20.81 12.11
C PHE A 286 6.24 -20.96 10.71
N ALA A 287 6.81 -21.87 9.92
CA ALA A 287 6.38 -22.16 8.56
C ALA A 287 6.19 -23.66 8.36
N SER A 288 5.06 -24.04 7.78
CA SER A 288 4.70 -25.45 7.47
C SER A 288 5.59 -26.09 6.40
N HIS A 289 6.28 -25.28 5.59
CA HIS A 289 7.12 -25.72 4.48
C HIS A 289 8.57 -25.24 4.62
N TYR A 290 9.50 -25.99 4.02
CA TYR A 290 10.87 -25.54 3.80
C TYR A 290 10.89 -24.27 2.92
N TYR A 291 12.03 -23.59 2.85
CA TYR A 291 12.14 -22.45 1.96
C TYR A 291 12.05 -22.91 0.50
N ASP A 292 11.09 -22.32 -0.21
CA ASP A 292 11.01 -22.38 -1.66
C ASP A 292 10.69 -20.99 -2.21
N ALA A 293 11.48 -20.52 -3.16
CA ALA A 293 11.30 -19.22 -3.78
C ALA A 293 10.13 -19.19 -4.76
N SER A 294 9.77 -20.33 -5.39
CA SER A 294 8.63 -20.42 -6.33
C SER A 294 7.27 -20.29 -5.65
N GLU A 295 7.21 -20.53 -4.34
CA GLU A 295 6.00 -20.42 -3.54
C GLU A 295 5.52 -18.99 -3.31
N TYR A 296 6.35 -17.99 -3.57
CA TYR A 296 6.05 -16.58 -3.30
C TYR A 296 5.30 -15.93 -4.47
N ILE A 297 4.17 -15.30 -4.16
CA ILE A 297 3.50 -14.34 -5.04
C ILE A 297 3.80 -12.95 -4.50
N ARG A 298 4.68 -12.20 -5.18
CA ARG A 298 5.18 -10.88 -4.73
C ARG A 298 4.56 -9.69 -5.46
N ASP A 299 3.72 -9.96 -6.44
CA ASP A 299 2.97 -8.95 -7.18
C ASP A 299 1.50 -9.04 -6.76
N TYR A 300 0.91 -7.92 -6.35
CA TYR A 300 -0.42 -7.92 -5.77
C TYR A 300 -1.50 -8.20 -6.81
N ASP A 301 -1.34 -7.72 -8.05
CA ASP A 301 -2.28 -8.00 -9.13
C ASP A 301 -2.21 -9.49 -9.54
N ALA A 302 -1.02 -10.08 -9.58
CA ALA A 302 -0.85 -11.53 -9.77
C ALA A 302 -1.46 -12.34 -8.61
N TYR A 303 -1.41 -11.83 -7.38
CA TYR A 303 -2.09 -12.42 -6.24
C TYR A 303 -3.61 -12.39 -6.43
N LEU A 304 -4.19 -11.23 -6.74
CA LEU A 304 -5.62 -11.09 -7.01
C LEU A 304 -6.08 -12.04 -8.14
N ALA A 305 -5.32 -12.11 -9.24
CA ALA A 305 -5.60 -13.04 -10.32
C ALA A 305 -5.55 -14.50 -9.85
N ALA A 306 -4.57 -14.87 -9.02
CA ALA A 306 -4.42 -16.24 -8.51
C ALA A 306 -5.55 -16.67 -7.56
N ILE A 307 -6.23 -15.74 -6.90
CA ILE A 307 -7.44 -16.00 -6.09
C ILE A 307 -8.75 -15.77 -6.88
N GLY A 308 -8.67 -15.59 -8.21
CA GLY A 308 -9.82 -15.42 -9.09
C GLY A 308 -10.54 -14.08 -8.93
N ARG A 309 -9.82 -13.00 -8.64
CA ARG A 309 -10.36 -11.63 -8.56
C ARG A 309 -9.78 -10.74 -9.64
N ASP A 310 -10.65 -9.97 -10.29
CA ASP A 310 -10.26 -8.85 -11.14
C ASP A 310 -10.13 -7.58 -10.30
N GLY A 311 -9.15 -6.73 -10.62
CA GLY A 311 -8.81 -5.52 -9.85
C GLY A 311 -9.92 -4.46 -9.74
N SER A 312 -11.07 -4.66 -10.40
CA SER A 312 -12.25 -3.79 -10.40
C SER A 312 -13.22 -4.00 -9.22
N ASP A 313 -13.10 -5.09 -8.47
CA ASP A 313 -14.04 -5.44 -7.38
C ASP A 313 -13.70 -4.80 -6.01
N ILE A 314 -12.90 -3.73 -5.99
CA ILE A 314 -12.33 -3.14 -4.76
C ILE A 314 -12.83 -1.69 -4.53
N ALA A 315 -14.08 -1.41 -4.93
CA ALA A 315 -14.78 -0.17 -4.56
C ALA A 315 -15.41 -0.28 -3.17
#